data_AF-A0A2N3J6P1-F1
#
_entry.id   AF-A0A2N3J6P1-F1
#
_cell.length_a   1.000
_cell.length_b   1.000
_cell.length_c   1.000
_cell.angle_alpha   90.00
_cell.angle_beta   90.00
_cell.angle_gamma   90.00
#
_symmetry.space_group_name_H-M   'P 1'
#
loop_
_entity.id
_entity.type
_entity.pdbx_description
1 polymer ?
#
loop_
_entity_poly.entity_id
_entity_poly.type
_entity_poly.pdbx_seq_one_letter_code
_entity_poly.pdbx_strand_id
1 'polypeptide(L)'
;MVICITNHSHLDFTQLQHEVNPMYVCLCRGITDTQIRKAVQSGKSEFRQLKQSLEVGAQCGKCVRMTMEIIAAELDKMEQEQPVLYYQVA
;
A
#
# COMPACT_ATOMS: atom_id res chain seq x y z
N MET A 1 -42.11 -8.54 18.74
CA MET A 1 -42.17 -7.83 17.45
C MET A 1 -40.99 -8.32 16.62
N VAL A 2 -41.25 -9.35 15.83
CA VAL A 2 -40.25 -9.98 14.96
C VAL A 2 -40.02 -9.02 13.80
N ILE A 3 -38.83 -8.45 13.68
CA ILE A 3 -38.41 -7.89 12.40
C ILE A 3 -37.60 -8.98 11.73
N CYS A 4 -38.27 -9.70 10.83
CA CYS A 4 -37.62 -10.47 9.79
C CYS A 4 -36.83 -9.50 8.92
N ILE A 5 -35.51 -9.40 9.13
CA ILE A 5 -34.62 -8.90 8.09
C ILE A 5 -34.03 -10.14 7.43
N THR A 6 -34.29 -10.25 6.15
CA THR A 6 -34.05 -11.36 5.25
C THR A 6 -32.60 -11.83 5.23
N ASN A 7 -32.45 -13.16 5.19
CA ASN A 7 -31.29 -13.88 4.69
C ASN A 7 -30.95 -13.43 3.26
N HIS A 8 -30.00 -12.52 3.12
CA HIS A 8 -29.14 -12.42 1.95
C HIS A 8 -27.75 -12.04 2.43
N SER A 9 -26.84 -12.97 2.22
CA SER A 9 -25.42 -13.02 2.54
C SER A 9 -24.68 -11.70 2.34
N HIS A 10 -23.71 -11.45 3.23
CA HIS A 10 -22.58 -10.53 3.06
C HIS A 10 -22.74 -9.05 3.48
N LEU A 11 -23.27 -8.78 4.67
CA LEU A 11 -22.84 -7.60 5.42
C LEU A 11 -21.68 -8.00 6.33
N ASP A 12 -20.48 -7.88 5.76
CA ASP A 12 -19.21 -8.23 6.35
C ASP A 12 -18.90 -7.27 7.52
N PHE A 13 -19.27 -7.70 8.73
CA PHE A 13 -19.01 -7.01 10.00
C PHE A 13 -17.49 -6.79 10.25
N THR A 14 -16.62 -7.34 9.40
CA THR A 14 -15.17 -7.12 9.42
C THR A 14 -14.73 -5.71 8.98
N GLN A 15 -15.63 -4.88 8.43
CA GLN A 15 -15.28 -3.54 7.92
C GLN A 15 -15.23 -2.40 8.96
N LEU A 16 -15.34 -2.67 10.28
CA LEU A 16 -15.23 -1.62 11.31
C LEU A 16 -13.96 -1.66 12.17
N GLN A 17 -12.99 -2.53 11.88
CA GLN A 17 -11.67 -2.52 12.55
C GLN A 17 -10.50 -2.95 11.64
N HIS A 18 -10.46 -2.54 10.37
CA HIS A 18 -9.16 -2.49 9.69
C HIS A 18 -8.38 -1.29 10.22
N GLU A 19 -7.92 -1.41 11.47
CA GLU A 19 -6.87 -0.57 12.02
C GLU A 19 -5.60 -0.90 11.24
N VAL A 20 -5.40 -0.20 10.11
CA VAL A 20 -4.14 -0.22 9.37
C VAL A 20 -3.12 0.41 10.31
N ASN A 21 -2.51 -0.39 11.17
CA ASN A 21 -1.46 0.06 12.05
C ASN A 21 -0.28 0.48 11.17
N PRO A 22 0.00 1.79 11.04
CA PRO A 22 1.07 2.23 10.17
C PRO A 22 2.39 1.79 10.79
N MET A 23 3.15 0.99 10.06
CA MET A 23 4.50 0.61 10.48
C MET A 23 5.45 1.77 10.18
N TYR A 24 6.15 2.27 11.19
CA TYR A 24 7.19 3.26 10.98
C TYR A 24 8.40 2.63 10.29
N VAL A 25 8.75 3.16 9.11
CA VAL A 25 9.90 2.73 8.32
C VAL A 25 11.09 3.64 8.62
N CYS A 26 10.88 4.95 8.77
CA CYS A 26 11.94 5.92 9.09
C CYS A 26 11.66 6.64 10.41
N LEU A 27 12.36 6.25 11.47
CA LEU A 27 12.22 6.89 12.79
C LEU A 27 12.80 8.30 12.84
N CYS A 28 13.81 8.61 12.03
CA CYS A 28 14.41 9.95 11.96
C CYS A 28 13.43 11.04 11.51
N ARG A 29 12.51 10.69 10.61
CA ARG A 29 11.55 11.62 10.00
C ARG A 29 10.09 11.24 10.26
N GLY A 30 9.84 10.20 11.07
CA GLY A 30 8.51 9.70 11.37
C GLY A 30 7.74 9.19 10.14
N ILE A 31 8.45 8.60 9.16
CA ILE A 31 7.82 8.15 7.91
C ILE A 31 7.28 6.74 8.05
N THR A 32 6.02 6.54 7.65
CA THR A 32 5.32 5.26 7.70
C THR A 32 5.37 4.54 6.36
N ASP A 33 5.16 3.23 6.39
CA ASP A 33 4.98 2.39 5.21
C ASP A 33 3.82 2.88 4.33
N THR A 34 2.72 3.33 4.94
CA THR A 34 1.55 3.83 4.23
C THR A 34 1.85 5.10 3.44
N GLN A 35 2.70 5.99 3.97
CA GLN A 35 3.16 7.19 3.26
C GLN A 35 4.05 6.83 2.08
N ILE A 36 4.92 5.83 2.25
CA ILE A 36 5.80 5.32 1.17
C ILE A 36 4.95 4.72 0.05
N ARG A 37 3.99 3.83 0.36
CA ARG A 37 3.09 3.22 -0.63
C ARG A 37 2.29 4.26 -1.41
N LYS A 38 1.69 5.24 -0.70
CA LYS A 38 0.97 6.36 -1.34
C LYS A 38 1.86 7.17 -2.27
N ALA A 39 3.12 7.40 -1.89
CA ALA A 39 4.09 8.09 -2.74
C ALA A 39 4.38 7.28 -4.02
N VAL A 40 4.55 5.96 -3.92
CA VAL A 40 4.75 5.09 -5.08
C VAL A 40 3.52 5.08 -6.00
N GLN A 41 2.33 4.93 -5.43
CA GLN A 41 1.06 4.98 -6.18
C GLN A 41 0.84 6.33 -6.87
N SER A 42 1.37 7.43 -6.31
CA SER A 42 1.38 8.75 -6.95
C SER A 42 2.37 8.88 -8.12
N GLY A 43 3.09 7.80 -8.48
CA GLY A 43 4.06 7.76 -9.57
C GLY A 43 5.52 7.94 -9.16
N LYS A 44 5.84 7.95 -7.86
CA LYS A 44 7.23 8.02 -7.40
C LYS A 44 7.82 6.61 -7.31
N SER A 45 8.31 6.08 -8.43
CA SER A 45 8.85 4.72 -8.52
C SER A 45 10.30 4.58 -8.04
N GLU A 46 11.01 5.70 -7.80
CA GLU A 46 12.42 5.67 -7.38
C GLU A 46 12.62 6.24 -5.98
N PHE A 47 13.54 5.64 -5.22
CA PHE A 47 13.91 6.15 -3.89
C PHE A 47 14.38 7.60 -3.89
N ARG A 48 15.05 8.06 -4.95
CA ARG A 48 15.48 9.46 -5.05
C ARG A 48 14.30 10.42 -4.99
N GLN A 49 13.19 10.08 -5.64
CA GLN A 49 11.95 10.87 -5.64
C GLN A 49 11.27 10.83 -4.27
N LEU A 50 11.29 9.67 -3.59
CA LEU A 50 10.79 9.56 -2.22
C LEU A 50 11.65 10.36 -1.23
N LYS A 51 12.98 10.28 -1.35
CA LYS A 51 13.91 11.07 -0.52
C LYS A 51 13.70 12.57 -0.73
N GLN A 52 13.46 13.02 -1.95
CA GLN A 52 13.21 14.44 -2.23
C GLN A 52 11.87 14.92 -1.67
N SER A 53 10.85 14.05 -1.60
CA SER A 53 9.50 14.44 -1.21
C SER A 53 9.12 14.16 0.24
N LEU A 54 9.65 13.10 0.84
CA LEU A 54 9.36 12.66 2.20
C LEU A 54 10.59 12.76 3.12
N GLU A 55 11.75 13.15 2.59
CA GLU A 55 13.04 13.18 3.31
C GLU A 55 13.43 11.83 3.93
N VAL A 56 12.85 10.72 3.42
CA VAL A 56 13.14 9.36 3.88
C VAL A 56 14.62 9.03 3.65
N GLY A 57 15.28 8.53 4.70
CA GLY A 57 16.71 8.20 4.65
C GLY A 57 17.65 9.40 4.53
N ALA A 58 17.18 10.64 4.74
CA ALA A 58 18.04 11.84 4.67
C ALA A 58 18.98 12.01 5.88
N GLN A 59 18.71 11.35 7.01
CA GLN A 59 19.54 11.45 8.23
C GLN A 59 20.48 10.25 8.38
N CYS A 60 20.05 9.17 9.06
CA CYS A 60 20.93 8.05 9.39
C CYS A 60 21.01 6.94 8.32
N GLY A 61 20.15 6.98 7.30
CA GLY A 61 20.12 6.00 6.20
C GLY A 61 19.66 4.57 6.56
N LYS A 62 19.37 4.25 7.83
CA LYS A 62 19.03 2.86 8.25
C LYS A 62 17.76 2.30 7.60
N CYS A 63 16.82 3.16 7.24
CA CYS A 63 15.56 2.78 6.61
C CYS A 63 15.66 2.53 5.09
N VAL A 64 16.81 2.80 4.45
CA VAL A 64 16.94 2.80 2.99
C VAL A 64 16.59 1.44 2.41
N ARG A 65 17.15 0.35 2.95
CA ARG A 65 16.87 -1.01 2.46
C ARG A 65 15.38 -1.36 2.51
N MET A 66 14.76 -1.17 3.67
CA MET A 66 13.32 -1.43 3.87
C MET A 66 12.46 -0.56 2.95
N THR A 67 12.85 0.70 2.74
CA THR A 67 12.14 1.60 1.82
C THR A 67 12.20 1.07 0.38
N MET A 68 13.36 0.60 -0.08
CA MET A 68 13.52 0.02 -1.42
C MET A 68 12.69 -1.25 -1.60
N GLU A 69 12.66 -2.11 -0.58
CA GLU A 69 11.86 -3.34 -0.57
C GLU A 69 10.35 -3.02 -0.69
N ILE A 70 9.88 -1.98 0.01
CA ILE A 70 8.48 -1.51 -0.13
C ILE A 70 8.21 -0.97 -1.52
N ILE A 71 9.14 -0.19 -2.10
CA ILE A 71 8.98 0.35 -3.47
C ILE A 71 8.86 -0.81 -4.47
N ALA A 72 9.79 -1.77 -4.44
CA ALA A 72 9.77 -2.92 -5.34
C ALA A 72 8.47 -3.72 -5.20
N ALA A 73 8.09 -4.07 -3.97
CA ALA A 73 6.87 -4.81 -3.72
C ALA A 73 5.60 -4.07 -4.16
N GLU A 74 5.59 -2.74 -4.16
CA GLU A 74 4.44 -1.98 -4.62
C GLU A 74 4.39 -1.88 -6.15
N LEU A 75 5.54 -1.75 -6.83
CA LEU A 75 5.61 -1.80 -8.29
C LEU A 75 5.20 -3.17 -8.83
N ASP A 76 5.64 -4.25 -8.19
CA ASP A 76 5.27 -5.62 -8.58
C ASP A 76 3.76 -5.86 -8.50
N LYS A 77 3.08 -5.30 -7.49
CA LYS A 77 1.61 -5.39 -7.35
C LYS A 77 0.89 -4.65 -8.47
N MET A 78 1.37 -3.48 -8.85
CA MET A 78 0.76 -2.67 -9.91
C MET A 78 0.83 -3.37 -11.27
N GLU A 79 1.82 -4.23 -11.49
CA GLU A 79 1.95 -5.02 -12.72
C GLU A 79 1.00 -6.25 -12.74
N GLN A 80 0.71 -6.83 -11.57
CA GLN A 80 -0.17 -8.00 -11.43
C GLN A 80 -1.67 -7.67 -11.58
N GLU A 81 -2.07 -6.40 -11.42
CA GLU A 81 -3.45 -5.93 -11.61
C GLU A 81 -3.80 -5.63 -13.08
N GLN A 82 -2.87 -5.87 -14.02
CA GLN A 82 -3.19 -5.81 -15.44
C GLN A 82 -4.14 -6.97 -15.82
N PRO A 83 -5.33 -6.68 -16.38
CA PRO A 83 -6.23 -7.74 -16.81
C PRO A 83 -5.57 -8.52 -17.94
N VAL A 84 -5.28 -9.80 -17.68
CA VAL A 84 -4.89 -10.77 -18.70
C VAL A 84 -5.97 -10.78 -19.78
N LEU A 85 -5.65 -10.17 -20.92
CA LEU A 85 -6.50 -10.09 -22.10
C LEU A 85 -6.55 -11.48 -22.76
N TYR A 86 -7.47 -12.33 -22.34
CA TYR A 86 -7.72 -13.58 -23.04
C TYR A 86 -8.46 -13.27 -24.35
N TYR A 87 -7.84 -13.60 -25.49
CA TYR A 87 -8.57 -13.72 -26.76
C TYR A 87 -8.98 -15.18 -26.92
N GLN A 88 -10.30 -15.43 -27.04
CA GLN A 88 -10.81 -16.73 -27.48
C GLN A 88 -10.71 -16.81 -29.01
N VAL A 89 -10.00 -17.83 -29.50
CA VAL A 89 -10.03 -18.26 -30.90
C VAL A 89 -11.25 -19.17 -31.10
N ALA A 90 -12.07 -18.82 -32.10
CA ALA A 90 -13.28 -19.52 -32.50
C ALA A 90 -13.00 -20.82 -33.26
#